data_AF-A0A699R5D8-F1
#
_entry.id   AF-A0A699R5D8-F1
#
_cell.length_a   1.000
_cell.length_b   1.000
_cell.length_c   1.000
_cell.angle_alpha   90.00
_cell.angle_beta   90.00
_cell.angle_gamma   90.00
#
_symmetry.space_group_name_H-M   'P 1'
#
loop_
_entity.id
_entity.type
_entity.pdbx_description
1 polymer ?
#
loop_
_entity_poly.entity_id
_entity_poly.type
_entity_poly.pdbx_seq_one_letter_code
_entity_poly.pdbx_strand_id
1 'polypeptide(L)'
;MLKVLPWKGVVRLGKREKLNPRYVGPFKVLERVRDVAYKLEFLKELSRVHNTFHVSNLKKCHADEPLAVPLDGLHFDDKLHFVEEPMEIVDHEVKRLKRSRIPLVNVRWNSKRGPEFTWERED
;
A
#
# COMPACT_ATOMS: atom_id res chain seq x y z
N MET A 1 0.46 13.96 -13.71
CA MET A 1 0.67 13.29 -12.41
C MET A 1 1.38 11.96 -12.64
N LEU A 2 2.23 11.54 -11.71
CA LEU A 2 2.99 10.28 -11.77
C LEU A 2 2.68 9.43 -10.56
N LYS A 3 2.58 8.11 -10.73
CA LYS A 3 2.54 7.14 -9.64
C LYS A 3 3.93 6.56 -9.40
N VAL A 4 4.30 6.33 -8.14
CA VAL A 4 5.60 5.72 -7.78
C VAL A 4 5.42 4.25 -7.44
N LEU A 5 6.37 3.41 -7.83
CA LEU A 5 6.45 2.06 -7.27
C LEU A 5 6.71 2.15 -5.76
N PRO A 6 6.05 1.33 -4.92
CA PRO A 6 6.44 1.13 -3.54
C PRO A 6 7.93 0.81 -3.52
N TRP A 7 8.65 1.54 -2.70
CA TRP A 7 10.10 1.41 -2.57
C TRP A 7 10.44 -0.03 -2.29
N LYS A 8 11.27 -0.63 -3.16
CA LYS A 8 11.67 -2.02 -3.03
C LYS A 8 12.32 -2.23 -1.66
N GLY A 9 11.59 -2.83 -0.73
CA GLY A 9 12.04 -3.14 0.63
C GLY A 9 11.76 -2.09 1.71
N VAL A 10 11.31 -0.87 1.39
CA VAL A 10 11.06 0.21 2.39
C VAL A 10 9.58 0.31 2.75
N VAL A 11 8.66 0.11 1.80
CA VAL A 11 7.24 -0.08 2.11
C VAL A 11 6.89 -1.53 1.92
N ARG A 12 6.65 -2.23 3.03
CA ARG A 12 5.93 -3.51 3.01
C ARG A 12 4.47 -3.21 3.18
N LEU A 13 3.72 -3.29 2.08
CA LEU A 13 2.31 -3.63 2.18
C LEU A 13 2.26 -5.04 2.82
N GLY A 14 1.32 -5.30 3.73
CA GLY A 14 1.16 -6.63 4.35
C GLY A 14 1.05 -7.77 3.33
N LYS A 15 0.94 -9.03 3.80
CA LYS A 15 0.70 -10.17 2.90
C LYS A 15 -0.61 -9.93 2.15
N ARG A 16 -0.53 -9.56 0.86
CA ARG A 16 -1.67 -9.08 0.08
C ARG A 16 -1.76 -9.79 -1.27
N GLU A 17 -2.99 -10.17 -1.62
CA GLU A 17 -3.33 -10.97 -2.79
C GLU A 17 -2.91 -10.35 -4.15
N LYS A 18 -3.00 -11.20 -5.19
CA LYS A 18 -2.56 -11.02 -6.58
C LYS A 18 -3.07 -9.76 -7.31
N LEU A 19 -4.10 -9.09 -6.80
CA LEU A 19 -4.80 -7.97 -7.46
C LEU A 19 -4.50 -6.57 -6.89
N ASN A 20 -3.45 -6.40 -6.08
CA ASN A 20 -3.18 -5.11 -5.45
C ASN A 20 -2.51 -4.07 -6.37
N PRO A 21 -2.81 -2.76 -6.17
CA PRO A 21 -2.15 -1.68 -6.88
C PRO A 21 -0.64 -1.69 -6.62
N ARG A 22 0.13 -1.89 -7.70
CA ARG A 22 1.60 -1.88 -7.63
C ARG A 22 2.20 -0.50 -7.49
N TYR A 23 1.42 0.58 -7.54
CA TYR A 23 1.93 1.94 -7.53
C TYR A 23 1.16 2.76 -6.50
N VAL A 24 1.90 3.58 -5.75
CA VAL A 24 1.39 4.45 -4.69
C VAL A 24 1.11 5.82 -5.29
N GLY A 25 -0.10 6.32 -5.01
CA GLY A 25 -0.51 7.71 -5.17
C GLY A 25 -0.39 8.32 -6.57
N PRO A 26 -1.19 9.33 -6.90
CA PRO A 26 -0.82 10.29 -7.92
C PRO A 26 -0.03 11.42 -7.25
N PHE A 27 1.24 11.59 -7.64
CA PHE A 27 2.07 12.71 -7.22
C PHE A 27 2.18 13.76 -8.33
N LYS A 28 2.24 15.02 -7.91
CA LYS A 28 2.59 16.14 -8.81
C LYS A 28 4.09 16.15 -9.03
N VAL A 29 4.50 16.54 -10.23
CA VAL A 29 5.93 16.68 -10.58
C VAL A 29 6.34 18.10 -10.24
N LEU A 30 7.35 18.26 -9.39
CA LEU A 30 7.94 19.56 -9.06
C LEU A 30 8.98 19.95 -10.10
N GLU A 31 9.85 19.03 -10.47
CA GLU A 31 10.97 19.28 -11.37
C GLU A 31 11.34 18.01 -12.13
N ARG A 32 11.87 18.17 -13.35
CA ARG A 32 12.52 17.08 -14.08
C ARG A 32 14.03 17.18 -13.89
N VAL A 33 14.62 16.21 -13.20
CA VAL A 33 16.07 16.16 -12.94
C VAL A 33 16.73 15.37 -14.05
N ARG A 34 17.27 16.08 -15.04
CA ARG A 34 17.81 15.50 -16.28
C ARG A 34 16.76 14.64 -17.00
N ASP A 35 17.18 13.84 -17.97
CA ASP A 35 16.26 12.97 -18.70
C ASP A 35 15.79 11.74 -17.92
N VAL A 36 16.41 11.48 -16.77
CA VAL A 36 16.43 10.16 -16.14
C VAL A 36 15.65 10.14 -14.82
N ALA A 37 15.34 11.31 -14.24
CA ALA A 37 14.65 11.38 -12.96
C ALA A 37 13.64 12.54 -12.87
N TYR A 38 12.68 12.40 -11.97
CA TYR A 38 11.71 13.43 -11.62
C TYR A 38 11.68 13.65 -10.11
N LYS A 39 11.60 14.92 -9.70
CA LYS A 39 11.23 15.32 -8.34
C LYS A 39 9.72 15.40 -8.22
N LEU A 40 9.18 14.77 -7.20
CA LEU A 40 7.76 14.72 -6.91
C LEU A 40 7.42 15.57 -5.68
N GLU A 41 6.20 16.08 -5.65
CA GLU A 41 5.63 16.74 -4.48
C GLU A 41 5.12 15.67 -3.52
N PHE A 42 5.78 15.52 -2.38
CA PHE A 42 5.44 14.52 -1.36
C PHE A 42 4.64 15.14 -0.22
N LEU A 43 3.70 14.37 0.33
CA LEU A 43 3.00 14.71 1.56
C LEU A 43 4.00 14.70 2.73
N LYS A 44 3.68 15.47 3.78
CA LYS A 44 4.52 15.60 4.98
C LYS A 44 4.85 14.25 5.64
N GLU A 45 3.94 13.29 5.53
CA GLU A 45 4.09 11.90 6.00
C GLU A 45 5.25 11.16 5.33
N LEU A 46 5.58 11.51 4.07
CA LEU A 46 6.66 10.91 3.30
C LEU A 46 7.95 11.74 3.31
N SER A 47 8.06 12.72 4.21
CA SER A 47 9.23 13.61 4.32
C SER A 47 10.56 12.87 4.54
N ARG A 48 10.53 11.65 5.10
CA ARG A 48 11.71 10.80 5.30
C ARG A 48 12.23 10.18 4.01
N VAL A 49 11.42 10.16 2.95
CA VAL A 49 11.78 9.57 1.67
C VAL A 49 12.25 10.64 0.71
N HIS A 50 13.35 10.35 0.02
CA HIS A 50 13.83 11.20 -1.06
C HIS A 50 12.75 11.34 -2.15
N ASN A 51 12.40 12.58 -2.47
CA ASN A 51 11.36 12.89 -3.44
C ASN A 51 11.82 12.78 -4.91
N THR A 52 13.05 12.35 -5.16
CA THR A 52 13.62 12.20 -6.51
C THR A 52 13.58 10.74 -6.94
N PHE A 53 12.92 10.44 -8.06
CA PHE A 53 12.72 9.09 -8.56
C PHE A 53 13.24 8.94 -9.99
N HIS A 54 13.91 7.82 -10.23
CA HIS A 54 14.27 7.38 -11.57
C HIS A 54 13.01 7.06 -12.39
N VAL A 55 13.02 7.33 -13.70
CA VAL A 55 11.90 7.10 -14.62
C VAL A 55 11.35 5.67 -14.61
N SER A 56 12.20 4.67 -14.34
CA SER A 56 11.77 3.25 -14.21
C SER A 56 10.86 3.00 -13.01
N ASN A 57 10.94 3.85 -11.99
CA ASN A 57 10.15 3.72 -10.77
C ASN A 57 8.82 4.48 -10.87
N LEU A 58 8.58 5.13 -12.01
CA LEU A 58 7.46 6.02 -12.24
C LEU A 58 6.54 5.44 -13.30
N LYS A 59 5.23 5.55 -13.07
CA LYS A 59 4.20 5.24 -14.06
C LYS A 59 3.31 6.44 -14.29
N LYS A 60 2.99 6.72 -15.56
CA LYS A 60 2.07 7.81 -15.91
C LYS A 60 0.71 7.55 -15.27
N CYS A 61 0.21 8.53 -14.53
CA CYS A 61 -1.14 8.47 -13.97
C CYS A 61 -2.11 9.02 -15.03
N HIS A 62 -2.88 8.15 -15.66
CA HIS A 62 -4.03 8.52 -16.48
C HIS A 62 -5.20 8.70 -15.50
N ALA A 63 -5.54 9.95 -15.20
CA ALA A 63 -6.61 10.23 -14.25
C ALA A 63 -7.96 9.97 -14.95
N ASP A 64 -8.43 8.73 -14.82
CA ASP A 64 -9.85 8.30 -14.85
C ASP A 64 -10.04 7.02 -14.02
N GLU A 65 -9.06 6.63 -13.19
CA GLU A 65 -9.08 5.34 -12.50
C GLU A 65 -9.18 5.55 -10.97
N PRO A 66 -10.29 5.16 -10.32
CA PRO A 66 -10.47 5.26 -8.87
C PRO A 66 -9.54 4.33 -8.07
N LEU A 67 -8.65 3.60 -8.74
CA LEU A 67 -7.65 2.70 -8.14
C LEU A 67 -6.38 3.42 -7.66
N ALA A 68 -6.26 4.74 -7.88
CA ALA A 68 -5.19 5.52 -7.28
C ALA A 68 -5.51 5.73 -5.80
N VAL A 69 -4.92 4.91 -4.94
CA VAL A 69 -5.04 5.03 -3.49
C VAL A 69 -4.70 6.47 -3.07
N PRO A 70 -5.65 7.23 -2.52
CA PRO A 70 -5.35 8.52 -1.92
C PRO A 70 -4.44 8.29 -0.72
N LEU A 71 -3.30 8.97 -0.70
CA LEU A 71 -2.36 8.89 0.41
C LEU A 71 -2.84 9.59 1.68
N ASP A 72 -3.90 10.40 1.59
CA ASP A 72 -4.50 11.21 2.67
C ASP A 72 -5.12 10.38 3.83
N GLY A 73 -4.81 9.10 3.91
CA GLY A 73 -5.16 8.20 5.00
C GLY A 73 -4.25 7.00 5.12
N LEU A 74 -3.06 7.07 4.54
CA LEU A 74 -2.07 6.00 4.60
C LEU A 74 -1.16 6.28 5.80
N HIS A 75 -1.44 5.70 6.98
CA HIS A 75 -0.56 5.89 8.13
C HIS A 75 0.74 5.10 7.92
N PHE A 76 1.87 5.80 7.93
CA PHE A 76 3.20 5.18 7.83
C PHE A 76 3.86 5.13 9.21
N ASP A 77 4.38 3.96 9.59
CA ASP A 77 5.18 3.85 10.82
C ASP A 77 6.57 4.50 10.65
N ASP A 78 7.36 4.54 11.72
CA ASP A 78 8.73 5.06 11.70
C ASP A 78 9.68 4.35 10.73
N LYS A 79 9.29 3.16 10.27
CA LYS A 79 10.01 2.33 9.31
C LYS A 79 9.41 2.41 7.91
N LEU A 80 8.44 3.31 7.69
CA LEU A 80 7.71 3.54 6.44
C LEU A 80 6.85 2.34 5.98
N HIS A 81 6.44 1.46 6.90
CA HIS A 81 5.45 0.43 6.62
C HIS A 81 4.05 1.03 6.58
N PHE A 82 3.20 0.48 5.71
CA PHE A 82 1.79 0.84 5.73
C PHE A 82 1.13 0.16 6.94
N VAL A 83 0.64 0.96 7.89
CA VAL A 83 -0.10 0.46 9.03
C VAL A 83 -1.58 0.48 8.67
N GLU A 84 -2.16 -0.70 8.48
CA GLU A 84 -3.60 -0.89 8.42
C GLU A 84 -4.08 -1.31 9.81
N GLU A 85 -5.01 -0.55 10.37
CA GLU A 85 -5.59 -0.87 11.67
C GLU A 85 -6.70 -1.91 11.52
N PRO A 86 -6.65 -3.04 12.26
CA PRO A 86 -7.75 -4.00 12.29
C PRO A 86 -8.94 -3.35 13.00
N MET A 87 -10.11 -3.34 12.35
CA MET A 87 -11.34 -2.82 12.97
C MET A 87 -12.03 -3.88 13.80
N GLU A 88 -12.28 -5.04 13.20
CA GLU A 88 -13.19 -6.03 13.74
C GLU A 88 -12.89 -7.41 13.17
N ILE A 89 -13.08 -8.45 13.98
CA ILE A 89 -13.12 -9.83 13.50
C ILE A 89 -14.56 -10.14 13.09
N VAL A 90 -14.76 -10.38 11.81
CA VAL A 90 -16.09 -10.56 11.21
C VAL A 90 -16.50 -12.02 11.24
N ASP A 91 -15.55 -12.94 11.15
CA ASP A 91 -15.84 -14.37 11.08
C ASP A 91 -14.67 -15.23 11.59
N HIS A 92 -14.95 -16.50 11.91
CA HIS A 92 -13.98 -17.49 12.34
C HIS A 92 -14.17 -18.79 11.53
N GLU A 93 -13.10 -19.31 10.94
CA GLU A 93 -13.13 -20.57 10.20
C GLU A 93 -11.98 -21.48 10.63
N VAL A 94 -12.24 -22.78 10.80
CA VAL A 94 -11.18 -23.76 11.08
C VAL A 94 -10.86 -24.55 9.81
N LYS A 95 -9.72 -24.24 9.20
CA LYS A 95 -9.25 -25.00 8.04
C LYS A 95 -8.67 -26.34 8.48
N ARG A 96 -9.37 -27.43 8.14
CA ARG A 96 -8.89 -28.81 8.37
C ARG A 96 -7.95 -29.24 7.25
N LEU A 97 -6.71 -29.52 7.61
CA LEU A 97 -5.75 -30.25 6.78
C LEU A 97 -5.68 -31.71 7.25
N LYS A 98 -4.98 -32.56 6.48
CA LYS A 98 -4.84 -34.01 6.78
C LYS A 98 -4.35 -34.32 8.20
N ARG A 99 -3.53 -33.45 8.81
CA ARG A 99 -2.93 -33.65 10.14
C ARG A 99 -3.08 -32.48 11.10
N SER A 100 -3.72 -31.38 10.70
CA SER A 100 -3.79 -30.18 11.53
C SER A 100 -5.12 -29.45 11.33
N ARG A 101 -5.49 -28.70 12.36
CA ARG A 101 -6.61 -27.74 12.32
C ARG A 101 -5.99 -26.37 12.50
N ILE A 102 -6.25 -25.46 11.58
CA ILE A 102 -5.73 -24.10 11.64
C ILE A 102 -6.95 -23.20 11.87
N PRO A 103 -7.11 -22.64 13.08
CA PRO A 103 -8.10 -21.60 13.30
C PRO A 103 -7.68 -20.34 12.55
N LEU A 104 -8.63 -19.78 11.80
CA LEU A 104 -8.48 -18.58 11.00
C LEU A 104 -9.56 -17.59 11.41
N VAL A 105 -9.19 -16.31 11.50
CA VAL A 105 -10.09 -15.20 11.77
C VAL A 105 -10.16 -14.30 10.55
N ASN A 106 -11.36 -13.92 10.15
CA ASN A 106 -11.58 -12.95 9.09
C ASN A 106 -11.53 -11.55 9.70
N VAL A 107 -10.41 -10.88 9.50
CA VAL A 107 -10.18 -9.53 10.01
C VAL A 107 -10.65 -8.53 8.96
N ARG A 108 -11.54 -7.62 9.39
CA ARG A 108 -11.90 -6.42 8.63
C ARG A 108 -10.94 -5.31 8.98
N TRP A 109 -10.29 -4.74 7.98
CA TRP A 109 -9.34 -3.64 8.12
C TRP A 109 -9.99 -2.28 7.88
N ASN A 110 -9.52 -1.25 8.60
CA ASN A 110 -9.95 0.14 8.43
C ASN A 110 -9.26 0.77 7.21
N SER A 111 -9.46 0.19 6.03
CA SER A 111 -8.93 0.76 4.80
C SER A 111 -9.86 1.87 4.33
N LYS A 112 -9.34 3.10 4.16
CA LYS A 112 -10.07 4.19 3.48
C LYS A 112 -10.44 3.85 2.02
N ARG A 113 -10.00 2.69 1.51
CA ARG A 113 -10.31 2.16 0.17
C ARG A 113 -11.58 1.31 0.12
N GLY A 114 -12.22 1.09 1.27
CA GLY A 114 -13.35 0.17 1.43
C GLY A 114 -13.02 -0.95 2.41
N PRO A 115 -14.01 -1.71 2.89
CA PRO A 115 -13.77 -2.81 3.82
C PRO A 115 -12.92 -3.88 3.13
N GLU A 116 -11.66 -4.00 3.56
CA GLU A 116 -10.78 -5.10 3.17
C GLU A 116 -10.90 -6.21 4.19
N PHE A 117 -10.99 -7.44 3.72
CA PHE A 117 -11.15 -8.64 4.53
C PHE A 117 -9.95 -9.56 4.32
N THR A 118 -9.38 -10.08 5.39
CA THR A 118 -8.24 -11.00 5.29
C THR A 118 -8.33 -12.09 6.34
N TRP A 119 -8.10 -13.33 5.93
CA TRP A 119 -8.03 -14.48 6.82
C TRP A 119 -6.64 -14.57 7.47
N GLU A 120 -6.56 -14.23 8.74
CA GLU A 120 -5.35 -14.35 9.56
C GLU A 120 -5.45 -15.59 10.46
N ARG A 121 -4.31 -16.10 10.95
CA ARG A 121 -4.32 -17.20 11.93
C ARG A 121 -4.70 -16.68 13.30
N GLU A 122 -5.56 -17.42 13.98
CA GLU A 122 -5.82 -17.25 15.41
C GLU A 122 -4.65 -17.91 16.17
N ASP A 123 -3.84 -17.13 16.87
CA ASP A 123 -2.75 -17.61 17.73
C ASP A 123 -3.27 -17.97 19.14
#